data_AF-A0A0W8I4E8-F1
#
_entry.id   AF-A0A0W8I4E8-F1
#
_cell.length_a   1.000
_cell.length_b   1.000
_cell.length_c   1.000
_cell.angle_alpha   90.00
_cell.angle_beta   90.00
_cell.angle_gamma   90.00
#
_symmetry.space_group_name_H-M   'P 1'
#
loop_
_entity.id
_entity.type
_entity.pdbx_description
1 polymer ?
#
loop_
_entity_poly.entity_id
_entity_poly.type
_entity_poly.pdbx_seq_one_letter_code
_entity_poly.pdbx_strand_id
1 'polypeptide(L)'
;MPALRSRGAAAALAGALVLATVPPVAQAGVNTEPREGQPVVWPSENRTRIKTYQTGGGACSLIASPNSVGGVCVSANASDGPSIREVLKGDDLPDCWHERLTPEELSDIELQAPPEGTHYYWHRCLRGIDRKTFDIEPGGLFFAVGIWIYEPDDPELTELTPNQQAFIDRFVRRGNVPDPVMLSSPSAVPWVNDDVAFYNAGEDELHVDLSIPGVEMRGRITELLVYPEGRGGPVVRCPGGGREVEADDTPRTVPGACWHAYEQASQTQPDDTYQGEIHAQWQIDARIQGEWQPFHSFVKSGEGLMQVNEVQALVRP
;
A
#
# COMPACT_ATOMS: atom_id res chain seq x y z
N MET A 1 11.09 17.94 -77.98
CA MET A 1 12.32 18.31 -78.72
C MET A 1 13.26 19.04 -77.76
N PRO A 2 14.59 18.83 -77.91
CA PRO A 2 15.61 18.73 -76.86
C PRO A 2 16.01 20.12 -76.27
N ALA A 3 16.76 20.28 -75.18
CA ALA A 3 18.08 19.68 -74.95
C ALA A 3 18.56 19.73 -73.50
N LEU A 4 19.43 18.75 -73.25
CA LEU A 4 20.31 18.55 -72.11
C LEU A 4 21.11 19.81 -71.74
N ARG A 5 21.40 19.97 -70.44
CA ARG A 5 22.78 20.20 -70.00
C ARG A 5 23.05 19.60 -68.63
N SER A 6 24.15 18.87 -68.62
CA SER A 6 24.76 18.07 -67.58
C SER A 6 25.63 18.87 -66.61
N ARG A 7 25.89 18.23 -65.46
CA ARG A 7 27.12 18.21 -64.62
C ARG A 7 26.99 18.88 -63.26
N GLY A 8 27.47 18.15 -62.25
CA GLY A 8 27.86 18.71 -60.96
C GLY A 8 27.66 17.73 -59.82
N ALA A 9 28.50 16.70 -59.74
CA ALA A 9 28.62 15.87 -58.55
C ALA A 9 29.27 16.68 -57.41
N ALA A 10 28.68 16.64 -56.22
CA ALA A 10 29.36 16.93 -54.96
C ALA A 10 28.78 16.00 -53.89
N ALA A 11 29.47 14.89 -53.66
CA ALA A 11 29.20 13.98 -52.56
C ALA A 11 29.73 14.63 -51.27
N ALA A 12 28.82 15.11 -50.43
CA ALA A 12 29.14 15.47 -49.05
C ALA A 12 28.94 14.24 -48.17
N LEU A 13 30.05 13.61 -47.77
CA LEU A 13 30.11 12.62 -46.70
C LEU A 13 29.83 13.33 -45.37
N ALA A 14 28.58 13.31 -44.93
CA ALA A 14 28.23 13.63 -43.55
C ALA A 14 28.49 12.38 -42.69
N GLY A 15 29.62 12.39 -41.98
CA GLY A 15 29.90 11.42 -40.93
C GLY A 15 28.88 11.58 -39.81
N ALA A 16 27.93 10.65 -39.72
CA ALA A 16 27.07 10.52 -38.56
C ALA A 16 27.90 9.95 -37.41
N LEU A 17 28.32 10.84 -36.50
CA LEU A 17 28.78 10.45 -35.17
C LEU A 17 27.59 9.81 -34.44
N VAL A 18 27.58 8.47 -34.35
CA VAL A 18 26.69 7.76 -33.44
C VAL A 18 27.24 7.98 -32.03
N LEU A 19 26.79 9.05 -31.38
CA LEU A 19 26.88 9.17 -29.93
C LEU A 19 25.97 8.09 -29.35
N ALA A 20 26.55 6.96 -28.96
CA ALA A 20 25.91 5.99 -28.11
C ALA A 20 25.60 6.67 -26.77
N THR A 21 24.39 7.22 -26.66
CA THR A 21 23.83 7.62 -25.37
C THR A 21 23.60 6.35 -24.58
N VAL A 22 24.56 5.99 -23.74
CA VAL A 22 24.34 5.01 -22.68
C VAL A 22 23.21 5.58 -21.83
N PRO A 23 22.05 4.91 -21.72
CA PRO A 23 21.01 5.37 -20.81
C PRO A 23 21.62 5.46 -19.41
N PRO A 24 21.26 6.47 -18.61
CA PRO A 24 21.67 6.49 -17.21
C PRO A 24 21.21 5.17 -16.60
N VAL A 25 22.16 4.33 -16.21
CA VAL A 25 21.89 3.19 -15.35
C VAL A 25 21.34 3.84 -14.09
N ALA A 26 20.03 3.73 -13.90
CA ALA A 26 19.42 4.01 -12.62
C ALA A 26 20.23 3.18 -11.62
N GLN A 27 20.97 3.85 -10.74
CA GLN A 27 21.62 3.20 -9.63
C GLN A 27 20.50 2.60 -8.80
N ALA A 28 20.16 1.33 -9.06
CA ALA A 28 19.55 0.48 -8.05
C ALA A 28 20.45 0.65 -6.83
N GLY A 29 19.92 1.27 -5.78
CA GLY A 29 20.64 1.49 -4.53
C GLY A 29 21.32 0.18 -4.18
N VAL A 30 22.64 0.24 -3.99
CA VAL A 30 23.42 -0.93 -3.60
C VAL A 30 22.76 -1.46 -2.34
N ASN A 31 22.18 -2.65 -2.45
CA ASN A 31 21.53 -3.39 -1.38
C ASN A 31 22.66 -3.92 -0.48
N THR A 32 23.40 -3.03 0.18
CA THR A 32 24.36 -3.41 1.22
C THR A 32 23.54 -3.97 2.37
N GLU A 33 23.80 -5.23 2.72
CA GLU A 33 23.28 -5.80 3.96
C GLU A 33 23.54 -4.81 5.11
N PRO A 34 22.50 -4.43 5.87
CA PRO A 34 22.68 -3.57 7.03
C PRO A 34 23.70 -4.18 7.98
N ARG A 35 24.59 -3.36 8.53
CA ARG A 35 25.45 -3.80 9.62
C ARG A 35 24.59 -4.10 10.84
N GLU A 36 24.98 -5.09 11.62
CA GLU A 36 24.34 -5.44 12.89
C GLU A 36 24.13 -4.18 13.76
N GLY A 37 22.89 -3.95 14.21
CA GLY A 37 22.48 -2.77 14.96
C GLY A 37 22.15 -1.51 14.14
N GLN A 38 22.21 -1.54 12.79
CA GLN A 38 21.70 -0.44 11.96
C GLN A 38 20.27 -0.75 11.48
N PRO A 39 19.32 0.19 11.63
CA PRO A 39 17.95 0.00 11.14
C PRO A 39 17.98 -0.13 9.61
N VAL A 40 17.32 -1.16 9.09
CA VAL A 40 17.12 -1.31 7.65
C VAL A 40 16.14 -0.24 7.19
N VAL A 41 16.56 0.59 6.24
CA VAL A 41 15.70 1.62 5.64
C VAL A 41 15.21 1.13 4.29
N TRP A 42 13.90 0.89 4.19
CA TRP A 42 13.27 0.67 2.90
C TRP A 42 13.03 1.99 2.16
N PRO A 43 13.12 1.99 0.82
CA PRO A 43 12.58 3.05 0.00
C PRO A 43 11.05 2.92 -0.05
N SER A 44 10.36 3.29 1.04
CA SER A 44 8.91 3.25 1.12
C SER A 44 8.32 4.66 1.14
N GLU A 45 7.15 4.84 0.53
CA GLU A 45 6.35 6.04 0.70
C GLU A 45 5.30 5.73 1.78
N ASN A 46 5.62 5.85 3.07
CA ASN A 46 4.63 5.60 4.15
C ASN A 46 3.46 6.61 4.20
N ARG A 47 3.37 7.51 3.22
CA ARG A 47 2.32 8.51 3.09
C ARG A 47 1.21 8.01 2.20
N THR A 48 -0.03 8.38 2.51
CA THR A 48 -1.18 8.11 1.63
C THR A 48 -0.96 8.66 0.22
N ARG A 49 -1.21 7.82 -0.77
CA ARG A 49 -1.13 8.16 -2.20
C ARG A 49 -2.51 8.16 -2.82
N ILE A 50 -2.86 9.27 -3.47
CA ILE A 50 -4.12 9.47 -4.19
C ILE A 50 -3.80 9.79 -5.65
N LYS A 51 -4.44 9.12 -6.60
CA LYS A 51 -4.33 9.46 -8.03
C LYS A 51 -5.61 9.13 -8.79
N THR A 52 -6.02 10.08 -9.64
CA THR A 52 -7.18 9.93 -10.52
C THR A 52 -6.77 9.46 -11.91
N TYR A 53 -7.50 8.50 -12.46
CA TYR A 53 -7.32 7.94 -13.78
C TYR A 53 -8.60 8.09 -14.59
N GLN A 54 -8.42 8.43 -15.87
CA GLN A 54 -9.49 8.40 -16.86
C GLN A 54 -9.60 6.98 -17.41
N THR A 55 -10.79 6.42 -17.37
CA THR A 55 -11.14 5.14 -17.97
C THR A 55 -12.03 5.43 -19.17
N GLY A 56 -11.96 4.65 -20.25
CA GLY A 56 -12.67 4.96 -21.51
C GLY A 56 -14.19 5.14 -21.40
N GLY A 57 -14.80 4.90 -20.23
CA GLY A 57 -16.22 5.15 -19.93
C GLY A 57 -16.47 5.87 -18.59
N GLY A 58 -15.46 6.50 -17.97
CA GLY A 58 -15.59 7.15 -16.67
C GLY A 58 -14.26 7.55 -16.04
N ALA A 59 -14.23 7.73 -14.72
CA ALA A 59 -13.00 8.05 -13.99
C ALA A 59 -12.94 7.28 -12.66
N CYS A 60 -11.70 7.02 -12.22
CA CYS A 60 -11.41 6.34 -10.97
C CYS A 60 -10.38 7.13 -10.17
N SER A 61 -10.75 7.56 -8.96
CA SER A 61 -9.80 8.10 -7.98
C SER A 61 -9.37 6.97 -7.05
N LEU A 62 -8.12 6.54 -7.17
CA LEU A 62 -7.54 5.48 -6.37
C LEU A 62 -6.81 6.05 -5.18
N ILE A 63 -6.87 5.37 -4.05
CA ILE A 63 -6.21 5.69 -2.80
C ILE A 63 -5.52 4.45 -2.24
N ALA A 64 -4.30 4.61 -1.76
CA ALA A 64 -3.60 3.59 -0.99
C ALA A 64 -2.86 4.28 0.17
N SER A 65 -3.00 3.72 1.36
CA SER A 65 -2.30 4.08 2.59
C SER A 65 -1.85 2.79 3.30
N PRO A 66 -1.04 2.88 4.36
CA PRO A 66 -0.63 1.72 5.13
C PRO A 66 -1.78 0.86 5.68
N ASN A 67 -2.98 1.41 5.84
CA ASN A 67 -4.12 0.70 6.43
C ASN A 67 -5.29 0.52 5.47
N SER A 68 -5.32 1.23 4.33
CA SER A 68 -6.47 1.14 3.43
C SER A 68 -6.05 1.19 1.97
N VAL A 69 -6.71 0.39 1.15
CA VAL A 69 -6.57 0.42 -0.30
C VAL A 69 -7.96 0.50 -0.89
N GLY A 70 -8.14 1.31 -1.92
CA GLY A 70 -9.41 1.34 -2.61
C GLY A 70 -9.53 2.51 -3.56
N GLY A 71 -10.76 2.83 -3.89
CA GLY A 71 -11.00 3.92 -4.78
C GLY A 71 -12.47 4.21 -4.95
N VAL A 72 -12.70 5.29 -5.68
CA VAL A 72 -14.03 5.70 -6.07
C VAL A 72 -14.06 5.78 -7.58
N CYS A 73 -14.84 4.89 -8.18
CA CYS A 73 -14.96 4.74 -9.62
C CYS A 73 -16.39 5.01 -10.06
N VAL A 74 -16.53 5.76 -11.13
CA VAL A 74 -17.81 6.22 -11.64
C VAL A 74 -17.82 6.11 -13.16
N SER A 75 -18.90 5.55 -13.71
CA SER A 75 -19.08 5.33 -15.15
C SER A 75 -20.28 6.12 -15.66
N ALA A 76 -20.14 6.73 -16.84
CA ALA A 76 -21.23 7.44 -17.50
C ALA A 76 -22.40 6.51 -17.89
N ASN A 77 -22.14 5.20 -18.01
CA ASN A 77 -23.10 4.18 -18.46
C ASN A 77 -23.44 3.15 -17.37
N ALA A 78 -23.30 3.48 -16.08
CA ALA A 78 -23.70 2.58 -14.99
C ALA A 78 -25.24 2.52 -14.89
N SER A 79 -25.88 1.88 -15.86
CA SER A 79 -27.33 1.76 -16.04
C SER A 79 -27.97 0.60 -15.27
N ASP A 80 -27.19 -0.22 -14.58
CA ASP A 80 -27.71 -1.35 -13.79
C ASP A 80 -27.89 -0.93 -12.32
N GLY A 81 -29.02 -0.30 -12.04
CA GLY A 81 -29.48 0.00 -10.68
C GLY A 81 -30.42 1.20 -10.61
N PRO A 82 -30.93 1.55 -9.42
CA PRO A 82 -31.78 2.72 -9.24
C PRO A 82 -31.07 3.98 -9.73
N SER A 83 -31.81 4.82 -10.44
CA SER A 83 -31.37 6.12 -10.93
C SER A 83 -30.94 7.04 -9.77
N ILE A 84 -30.14 8.06 -10.09
CA ILE A 84 -29.69 9.06 -9.11
C ILE A 84 -30.89 9.65 -8.35
N ARG A 85 -31.97 9.99 -9.06
CA ARG A 85 -33.21 10.53 -8.48
C ARG A 85 -33.89 9.56 -7.50
N GLU A 86 -33.91 8.28 -7.83
CA GLU A 86 -34.53 7.25 -6.97
C GLU A 86 -33.75 7.05 -5.67
N VAL A 87 -32.42 7.15 -5.72
CA VAL A 87 -31.59 7.04 -4.51
C VAL A 87 -31.66 8.30 -3.65
N LEU A 88 -31.54 9.48 -4.27
CA LEU A 88 -31.53 10.74 -3.54
C LEU A 88 -32.90 11.11 -2.94
N LYS A 89 -34.01 10.55 -3.45
CA LYS A 89 -35.38 10.78 -2.94
C LYS A 89 -35.77 12.27 -2.78
N GLY A 90 -35.21 13.13 -3.63
CA GLY A 90 -35.44 14.57 -3.61
C GLY A 90 -34.37 15.39 -2.90
N ASP A 91 -33.36 14.75 -2.30
CA ASP A 91 -32.20 15.45 -1.75
C ASP A 91 -31.33 16.02 -2.89
N ASP A 92 -30.93 17.29 -2.77
CA ASP A 92 -29.99 17.92 -3.69
C ASP A 92 -28.58 17.34 -3.48
N LEU A 93 -27.81 17.15 -4.54
CA LEU A 93 -26.43 16.67 -4.40
C LEU A 93 -25.49 17.87 -4.10
N PRO A 94 -24.69 17.85 -3.02
CA PRO A 94 -23.73 18.92 -2.75
C PRO A 94 -22.53 18.91 -3.71
N ASP A 95 -21.86 20.05 -3.86
CA ASP A 95 -20.61 20.18 -4.61
C ASP A 95 -19.50 19.32 -4.02
N CYS A 96 -19.34 19.51 -2.72
CA CYS A 96 -18.34 18.90 -1.89
C CYS A 96 -18.94 18.63 -0.52
N TRP A 97 -18.41 17.64 0.18
CA TRP A 97 -18.80 17.33 1.54
C TRP A 97 -17.58 16.92 2.34
N HIS A 98 -17.79 16.87 3.65
CA HIS A 98 -16.76 16.72 4.65
C HIS A 98 -17.12 15.57 5.58
N GLU A 99 -16.21 14.60 5.71
CA GLU A 99 -16.32 13.51 6.67
C GLU A 99 -15.17 13.65 7.65
N ARG A 100 -15.46 13.80 8.94
CA ARG A 100 -14.41 13.91 9.96
C ARG A 100 -13.57 12.62 9.98
N LEU A 101 -12.25 12.75 9.98
CA LEU A 101 -11.37 11.60 10.15
C LEU A 101 -11.52 11.05 11.58
N THR A 102 -11.70 9.73 11.68
CA THR A 102 -11.73 9.05 12.98
C THR A 102 -10.32 9.01 13.61
N PRO A 103 -10.19 8.80 14.93
CA PRO A 103 -8.88 8.63 15.56
C PRO A 103 -8.05 7.50 14.95
N GLU A 104 -8.70 6.42 14.51
CA GLU A 104 -8.08 5.32 13.78
C GLU A 104 -7.55 5.79 12.42
N GLU A 105 -8.37 6.46 11.61
CA GLU A 105 -7.92 7.00 10.31
C GLU A 105 -6.78 8.03 10.44
N LEU A 106 -6.76 8.81 11.52
CA LEU A 106 -5.67 9.75 11.80
C LEU A 106 -4.35 9.04 12.08
N SER A 107 -4.41 8.00 12.91
CA SER A 107 -3.27 7.11 13.15
C SER A 107 -2.82 6.47 11.84
N ASP A 108 -3.77 6.04 11.03
CA ASP A 108 -3.53 5.29 9.82
C ASP A 108 -2.85 6.06 8.70
N ILE A 109 -3.08 7.37 8.65
CA ILE A 109 -2.55 8.27 7.62
C ILE A 109 -1.30 9.00 8.14
N GLU A 110 -0.85 8.67 9.36
CA GLU A 110 0.30 9.27 10.04
C GLU A 110 0.22 10.81 10.07
N LEU A 111 -0.99 11.37 10.23
CA LEU A 111 -1.17 12.81 10.33
C LEU A 111 -0.80 13.27 11.75
N GLN A 112 -0.02 14.35 11.81
CA GLN A 112 0.23 15.04 13.07
C GLN A 112 -1.09 15.50 13.68
N ALA A 113 -1.18 15.52 15.00
CA ALA A 113 -2.36 16.03 15.70
C ALA A 113 -2.78 17.41 15.12
N PRO A 114 -4.08 17.62 14.85
CA PRO A 114 -4.54 18.89 14.31
C PRO A 114 -4.29 20.02 15.33
N PRO A 115 -4.16 21.28 14.87
CA PRO A 115 -4.12 22.43 15.77
C PRO A 115 -5.25 22.43 16.79
N GLU A 116 -5.00 23.00 17.98
CA GLU A 116 -6.00 23.07 19.05
C GLU A 116 -7.30 23.70 18.53
N GLY A 117 -8.44 23.07 18.82
CA GLY A 117 -9.76 23.51 18.36
C GLY A 117 -10.13 23.10 16.93
N THR A 118 -9.28 22.37 16.20
CA THR A 118 -9.54 21.94 14.82
C THR A 118 -9.52 20.42 14.65
N HIS A 119 -10.08 19.92 13.56
CA HIS A 119 -10.08 18.52 13.18
C HIS A 119 -9.74 18.33 11.70
N TYR A 120 -9.21 17.16 11.35
CA TYR A 120 -9.08 16.78 9.94
C TYR A 120 -10.38 16.20 9.39
N TYR A 121 -10.65 16.54 8.15
CA TYR A 121 -11.79 16.06 7.39
C TYR A 121 -11.34 15.55 6.02
N TRP A 122 -11.96 14.47 5.57
CA TRP A 122 -11.98 14.09 4.18
C TRP A 122 -12.79 15.14 3.44
N HIS A 123 -12.14 15.92 2.59
CA HIS A 123 -12.79 16.82 1.65
C HIS A 123 -13.02 16.07 0.33
N ARG A 124 -14.28 15.83 -0.02
CA ARG A 124 -14.65 15.06 -1.21
C ARG A 124 -15.57 15.91 -2.08
N CYS A 125 -15.28 16.03 -3.37
CA CYS A 125 -16.14 16.71 -4.33
C CYS A 125 -16.53 15.79 -5.46
N LEU A 126 -17.83 15.75 -5.80
CA LEU A 126 -18.30 15.09 -7.02
C LEU A 126 -18.32 16.10 -8.16
N ARG A 127 -17.65 15.76 -9.25
CA ARG A 127 -17.54 16.58 -10.47
C ARG A 127 -18.05 15.78 -11.68
N GLY A 128 -18.32 16.48 -12.77
CA GLY A 128 -18.76 15.86 -14.03
C GLY A 128 -20.25 15.49 -14.07
N ILE A 129 -21.09 16.13 -13.26
CA ILE A 129 -22.54 16.00 -13.28
C ILE A 129 -23.21 17.36 -13.12
N ASP A 130 -24.18 17.64 -13.99
CA ASP A 130 -25.14 18.73 -13.78
C ASP A 130 -26.10 18.30 -12.67
N ARG A 131 -26.12 19.00 -11.54
CA ARG A 131 -26.89 18.58 -10.36
C ARG A 131 -28.38 18.86 -10.47
N LYS A 132 -28.80 19.68 -11.43
CA LYS A 132 -30.22 19.98 -11.68
C LYS A 132 -30.82 18.96 -12.62
N THR A 133 -30.09 18.60 -13.67
CA THR A 133 -30.58 17.65 -14.67
C THR A 133 -30.19 16.21 -14.33
N PHE A 134 -29.11 16.04 -13.58
CA PHE A 134 -28.36 14.80 -13.34
C PHE A 134 -27.67 14.26 -14.59
N ASP A 135 -27.44 15.11 -15.60
CA ASP A 135 -26.70 14.74 -16.80
C ASP A 135 -25.21 14.66 -16.49
N ILE A 136 -24.58 13.58 -16.96
CA ILE A 136 -23.14 13.34 -16.78
C ILE A 136 -22.38 13.97 -17.94
N GLU A 137 -21.33 14.73 -17.63
CA GLU A 137 -20.46 15.35 -18.64
C GLU A 137 -19.71 14.30 -19.47
N PRO A 138 -19.24 14.62 -20.70
CA PRO A 138 -18.49 13.67 -21.54
C PRO A 138 -17.21 13.11 -20.89
N GLY A 139 -16.62 13.83 -19.93
CA GLY A 139 -15.48 13.37 -19.13
C GLY A 139 -15.83 12.38 -18.03
N GLY A 140 -17.12 12.06 -17.88
CA GLY A 140 -17.65 11.24 -16.80
C GLY A 140 -17.72 11.99 -15.48
N LEU A 141 -18.38 11.33 -14.52
CA LEU A 141 -18.29 11.69 -13.12
C LEU A 141 -16.84 11.49 -12.63
N PHE A 142 -16.42 12.22 -11.61
CA PHE A 142 -15.21 11.89 -10.85
C PHE A 142 -15.22 12.49 -9.45
N PHE A 143 -14.48 11.86 -8.53
CA PHE A 143 -14.29 12.38 -7.18
C PHE A 143 -12.93 13.06 -7.05
N ALA A 144 -12.92 14.32 -6.65
CA ALA A 144 -11.72 14.95 -6.11
C ALA A 144 -11.70 14.68 -4.60
N VAL A 145 -10.60 14.13 -4.09
CA VAL A 145 -10.46 13.77 -2.67
C VAL A 145 -9.20 14.42 -2.11
N GLY A 146 -9.31 15.01 -0.93
CA GLY A 146 -8.20 15.55 -0.15
C GLY A 146 -8.47 15.47 1.34
N ILE A 147 -7.46 15.82 2.15
CA ILE A 147 -7.57 15.93 3.60
C ILE A 147 -7.34 17.38 4.00
N TRP A 148 -8.31 17.97 4.67
CA TRP A 148 -8.36 19.40 5.00
C TRP A 148 -8.58 19.57 6.50
N ILE A 149 -8.21 20.72 7.06
CA ILE A 149 -8.38 21.04 8.49
C ILE A 149 -9.49 22.08 8.61
N TYR A 150 -10.45 21.82 9.50
CA TYR A 150 -11.58 22.71 9.77
C TYR A 150 -11.84 22.84 11.28
N GLU A 151 -12.45 23.94 11.67
CA GLU A 151 -13.10 24.07 12.99
C GLU A 151 -14.43 23.28 13.00
N PRO A 152 -14.87 22.72 14.14
CA PRO A 152 -16.08 21.88 14.19
C PRO A 152 -17.37 22.55 13.73
N ASP A 153 -17.47 23.87 13.86
CA ASP A 153 -18.61 24.71 13.49
C ASP A 153 -18.34 25.57 12.25
N ASP A 154 -17.31 25.24 11.47
CA ASP A 154 -16.99 25.94 10.24
C ASP A 154 -18.15 25.86 9.22
N PRO A 155 -18.64 27.00 8.69
CA PRO A 155 -19.78 27.04 7.78
C PRO A 155 -19.53 26.38 6.41
N GLU A 156 -18.28 26.06 6.07
CA GLU A 156 -17.96 25.28 4.86
C GLU A 156 -18.21 23.77 5.07
N LEU A 157 -18.30 23.30 6.32
CA LEU A 157 -18.61 21.91 6.60
C LEU A 157 -19.99 21.56 6.07
N THR A 158 -20.01 20.51 5.26
CA THR A 158 -21.22 20.02 4.59
C THR A 158 -21.25 18.52 4.85
N GLU A 159 -22.23 18.08 5.62
CA GLU A 159 -22.44 16.66 5.90
C GLU A 159 -23.46 16.10 4.91
N LEU A 160 -23.30 14.82 4.57
CA LEU A 160 -24.26 14.14 3.70
C LEU A 160 -25.50 13.72 4.48
N THR A 161 -26.66 13.87 3.85
CA THR A 161 -27.88 13.18 4.30
C THR A 161 -27.72 11.67 4.13
N PRO A 162 -28.53 10.84 4.82
CA PRO A 162 -28.48 9.38 4.65
C PRO A 162 -28.70 8.92 3.19
N ASN A 163 -29.55 9.60 2.41
CA ASN A 163 -29.76 9.24 1.01
C ASN A 163 -28.58 9.64 0.12
N GLN A 164 -27.96 10.79 0.38
CA GLN A 164 -26.74 11.21 -0.30
C GLN A 164 -25.59 10.25 0.01
N GLN A 165 -25.40 9.84 1.27
CA GLN A 165 -24.41 8.84 1.65
C GLN A 165 -24.63 7.51 0.91
N ALA A 166 -25.88 7.03 0.91
CA ALA A 166 -26.24 5.80 0.19
C ALA A 166 -25.99 5.89 -1.32
N PHE A 167 -26.06 7.08 -1.92
CA PHE A 167 -25.67 7.30 -3.31
C PHE A 167 -24.15 7.20 -3.49
N ILE A 168 -23.36 7.87 -2.64
CA ILE A 168 -21.89 7.87 -2.70
C ILE A 168 -21.31 6.46 -2.49
N ASP A 169 -21.82 5.71 -1.52
CA ASP A 169 -21.32 4.37 -1.16
C ASP A 169 -21.39 3.36 -2.32
N ARG A 170 -22.22 3.61 -3.33
CA ARG A 170 -22.30 2.76 -4.54
C ARG A 170 -21.01 2.80 -5.36
N PHE A 171 -20.26 3.90 -5.29
CA PHE A 171 -19.05 4.14 -6.06
C PHE A 171 -17.77 3.88 -5.28
N VAL A 172 -17.86 3.88 -3.95
CA VAL A 172 -16.73 3.68 -3.05
C VAL A 172 -16.49 2.19 -2.85
N ARG A 173 -15.26 1.75 -3.04
CA ARG A 173 -14.80 0.38 -2.73
C ARG A 173 -13.50 0.49 -1.96
N ARG A 174 -13.38 -0.28 -0.88
CA ARG A 174 -12.24 -0.25 0.05
C ARG A 174 -11.91 -1.67 0.49
N GLY A 175 -10.63 -1.92 0.73
CA GLY A 175 -10.08 -3.07 1.44
C GLY A 175 -9.18 -2.57 2.57
N ASN A 176 -9.10 -3.35 3.64
CA ASN A 176 -8.19 -3.10 4.75
C ASN A 176 -6.83 -3.73 4.44
N VAL A 177 -5.75 -3.07 4.83
CA VAL A 177 -4.42 -3.66 4.80
C VAL A 177 -4.12 -4.15 6.22
N PRO A 178 -4.05 -5.47 6.47
CA PRO A 178 -3.90 -5.98 7.82
C PRO A 178 -2.53 -5.64 8.41
N ASP A 179 -2.47 -5.49 9.73
CA ASP A 179 -1.20 -5.44 10.45
C ASP A 179 -0.47 -6.80 10.33
N PRO A 180 0.86 -6.80 10.19
CA PRO A 180 1.61 -8.05 10.19
C PRO A 180 1.59 -8.67 11.58
N VAL A 181 1.37 -9.99 11.63
CA VAL A 181 1.34 -10.79 12.86
C VAL A 181 2.56 -11.71 12.88
N MET A 182 3.50 -11.44 13.78
CA MET A 182 4.72 -12.23 13.91
C MET A 182 4.45 -13.55 14.62
N LEU A 183 4.66 -14.68 13.93
CA LEU A 183 4.73 -16.01 14.54
C LEU A 183 6.02 -16.74 14.12
N SER A 184 6.37 -17.77 14.88
CA SER A 184 7.51 -18.65 14.62
C SER A 184 7.05 -20.10 14.42
N SER A 185 7.80 -20.82 13.60
CA SER A 185 7.62 -22.25 13.30
C SER A 185 8.99 -22.93 13.18
N PRO A 186 9.13 -24.24 13.43
CA PRO A 186 8.05 -25.19 13.78
C PRO A 186 7.57 -25.05 15.25
N SER A 187 8.29 -24.29 16.08
CA SER A 187 7.92 -24.05 17.48
C SER A 187 7.61 -22.57 17.73
N ALA A 188 6.43 -22.32 18.31
CA ALA A 188 6.04 -21.00 18.82
C ALA A 188 6.82 -20.60 20.10
N VAL A 189 7.45 -21.57 20.77
CA VAL A 189 8.30 -21.38 21.95
C VAL A 189 9.61 -22.12 21.69
N PRO A 190 10.57 -21.50 20.97
CA PRO A 190 11.82 -22.15 20.62
C PRO A 190 12.69 -22.46 21.83
N TRP A 191 13.58 -23.42 21.63
CA TRP A 191 14.69 -23.64 22.55
C TRP A 191 15.92 -22.85 22.10
N VAL A 192 16.81 -22.57 23.04
CA VAL A 192 18.14 -22.01 22.75
C VAL A 192 18.88 -22.92 21.76
N ASN A 193 19.44 -22.31 20.71
CA ASN A 193 20.12 -22.92 19.57
C ASN A 193 19.24 -23.74 18.59
N ASP A 194 17.91 -23.76 18.75
CA ASP A 194 17.03 -24.32 17.72
C ASP A 194 16.80 -23.30 16.60
N ASP A 195 16.92 -23.75 15.35
CA ASP A 195 16.53 -22.96 14.18
C ASP A 195 15.00 -22.84 14.12
N VAL A 196 14.49 -21.61 14.11
CA VAL A 196 13.08 -21.30 13.84
C VAL A 196 12.94 -20.32 12.70
N ALA A 197 11.88 -20.45 11.92
CA ALA A 197 11.52 -19.51 10.87
C ALA A 197 10.35 -18.64 11.31
N PHE A 198 10.49 -17.32 11.11
CA PHE A 198 9.43 -16.36 11.31
C PHE A 198 8.60 -16.15 10.04
N TYR A 199 7.32 -15.86 10.23
CA TYR A 199 6.39 -15.56 9.15
C TYR A 199 5.27 -14.62 9.61
N ASN A 200 4.62 -13.97 8.65
CA ASN A 200 3.39 -13.23 8.87
C ASN A 200 2.21 -14.22 8.89
N ALA A 201 1.51 -14.29 10.01
CA ALA A 201 0.29 -15.09 10.13
C ALA A 201 -0.98 -14.37 9.66
N GLY A 202 -0.86 -13.09 9.29
CA GLY A 202 -1.92 -12.29 8.66
C GLY A 202 -2.10 -12.60 7.17
N GLU A 203 -2.98 -11.84 6.51
CA GLU A 203 -3.12 -11.94 5.05
C GLU A 203 -1.92 -11.27 4.36
N ASP A 204 -1.29 -11.99 3.42
CA ASP A 204 -0.14 -11.51 2.63
C ASP A 204 -0.53 -10.88 1.30
N GLU A 205 -1.79 -11.04 0.90
CA GLU A 205 -2.37 -10.49 -0.32
C GLU A 205 -3.76 -9.92 -0.04
N LEU A 206 -4.10 -8.84 -0.73
CA LEU A 206 -5.46 -8.29 -0.73
C LEU A 206 -5.88 -7.94 -2.15
N HIS A 207 -7.18 -7.98 -2.40
CA HIS A 207 -7.78 -7.61 -3.67
C HIS A 207 -9.01 -6.74 -3.46
N VAL A 208 -9.12 -5.66 -4.24
CA VAL A 208 -10.24 -4.73 -4.19
C VAL A 208 -10.77 -4.52 -5.60
N ASP A 209 -11.95 -5.09 -5.86
CA ASP A 209 -12.70 -4.84 -7.08
C ASP A 209 -13.39 -3.47 -6.98
N LEU A 210 -13.09 -2.59 -7.94
CA LEU A 210 -13.70 -1.27 -8.00
C LEU A 210 -14.98 -1.30 -8.84
N SER A 211 -15.81 -0.26 -8.70
CA SER A 211 -17.14 -0.23 -9.33
C SER A 211 -17.14 -0.19 -10.87
N ILE A 212 -15.99 0.00 -11.52
CA ILE A 212 -15.85 -0.11 -12.99
C ILE A 212 -15.19 -1.44 -13.33
N PRO A 213 -15.82 -2.29 -14.16
CA PRO A 213 -15.24 -3.55 -14.61
C PRO A 213 -13.84 -3.36 -15.23
N GLY A 214 -12.89 -4.21 -14.82
CA GLY A 214 -11.51 -4.15 -15.30
C GLY A 214 -10.64 -3.08 -14.64
N VAL A 215 -11.16 -2.38 -13.62
CA VAL A 215 -10.36 -1.59 -12.69
C VAL A 215 -10.33 -2.27 -11.33
N GLU A 216 -9.13 -2.65 -10.92
CA GLU A 216 -8.90 -3.46 -9.72
C GLU A 216 -7.68 -2.91 -8.98
N MET A 217 -7.62 -3.10 -7.67
CA MET A 217 -6.39 -2.91 -6.91
C MET A 217 -6.02 -4.20 -6.22
N ARG A 218 -4.73 -4.49 -6.15
CA ARG A 218 -4.20 -5.59 -5.34
C ARG A 218 -3.04 -5.10 -4.50
N GLY A 219 -2.92 -5.65 -3.31
CA GLY A 219 -1.75 -5.51 -2.46
C GLY A 219 -1.11 -6.87 -2.26
N ARG A 220 0.21 -6.88 -2.13
CA ARG A 220 0.95 -8.07 -1.67
C ARG A 220 2.15 -7.66 -0.84
N ILE A 221 2.51 -8.50 0.14
CA ILE A 221 3.80 -8.40 0.81
C ILE A 221 4.87 -8.91 -0.15
N THR A 222 5.87 -8.09 -0.40
CA THR A 222 7.00 -8.42 -1.28
C THR A 222 8.22 -8.89 -0.50
N GLU A 223 8.32 -8.46 0.76
CA GLU A 223 9.45 -8.73 1.63
C GLU A 223 9.07 -8.56 3.10
N LEU A 224 9.70 -9.36 3.94
CA LEU A 224 9.58 -9.33 5.38
C LEU A 224 10.96 -9.05 6.02
N LEU A 225 10.97 -8.17 7.01
CA LEU A 225 12.08 -8.02 7.95
C LEU A 225 11.60 -8.39 9.35
N VAL A 226 12.40 -9.17 10.04
CA VAL A 226 12.11 -9.60 11.41
C VAL A 226 13.30 -9.23 12.29
N TYR A 227 13.01 -8.63 13.44
CA TYR A 227 13.94 -8.41 14.53
C TYR A 227 13.53 -9.34 15.68
N PRO A 228 14.03 -10.58 15.74
CA PRO A 228 13.55 -11.59 16.69
C PRO A 228 13.74 -11.16 18.16
N GLU A 229 14.81 -10.42 18.42
CA GLU A 229 15.21 -9.93 19.75
C GLU A 229 15.00 -8.42 19.91
N GLY A 230 14.22 -7.81 19.00
CA GLY A 230 14.00 -6.36 18.93
C GLY A 230 15.10 -5.61 18.17
N ARG A 231 14.93 -4.30 17.97
CA ARG A 231 15.80 -3.46 17.11
C ARG A 231 17.29 -3.41 17.50
N GLY A 232 17.62 -3.75 18.74
CA GLY A 232 19.00 -3.82 19.21
C GLY A 232 19.72 -5.12 18.84
N GLY A 233 18.97 -6.13 18.40
CA GLY A 233 19.48 -7.47 18.10
C GLY A 233 19.67 -7.75 16.60
N PRO A 234 19.78 -9.04 16.23
CA PRO A 234 19.92 -9.45 14.84
C PRO A 234 18.65 -9.15 14.02
N VAL A 235 18.85 -8.99 12.71
CA VAL A 235 17.78 -8.80 11.73
C VAL A 235 17.80 -9.92 10.70
N VAL A 236 16.62 -10.44 10.39
CA VAL A 236 16.41 -11.48 9.38
C VAL A 236 15.55 -10.91 8.26
N ARG A 237 15.91 -11.22 7.01
CA ARG A 237 15.23 -10.75 5.80
C ARG A 237 14.81 -11.95 4.96
N CYS A 238 13.54 -11.99 4.56
CA CYS A 238 13.03 -13.03 3.67
C CYS A 238 12.02 -12.48 2.65
N PRO A 239 11.85 -13.14 1.48
CA PRO A 239 10.85 -12.76 0.49
C PRO A 239 9.42 -13.00 0.96
N GLY A 240 8.47 -12.22 0.42
CA GLY A 240 7.04 -12.37 0.72
C GLY A 240 6.72 -12.10 2.20
N GLY A 241 5.66 -12.71 2.73
CA GLY A 241 5.33 -12.69 4.16
C GLY A 241 6.10 -13.72 5.00
N GLY A 242 7.21 -14.25 4.51
CA GLY A 242 7.91 -15.37 5.15
C GLY A 242 7.26 -16.72 4.87
N ARG A 243 7.65 -17.74 5.61
CA ARG A 243 7.18 -19.11 5.39
C ARG A 243 7.08 -19.87 6.69
N GLU A 244 5.92 -20.49 6.92
CA GLU A 244 5.75 -21.52 7.93
C GLU A 244 6.52 -22.78 7.51
N VAL A 245 7.30 -23.34 8.43
CA VAL A 245 8.21 -24.47 8.20
C VAL A 245 7.86 -25.66 9.11
N GLU A 246 8.18 -26.86 8.63
CA GLU A 246 7.94 -28.10 9.35
C GLU A 246 9.11 -28.45 10.30
N ALA A 247 8.90 -29.42 11.20
CA ALA A 247 9.90 -29.79 12.21
C ALA A 247 11.22 -30.36 11.64
N ASP A 248 11.21 -30.89 10.42
CA ASP A 248 12.38 -31.42 9.71
C ASP A 248 13.00 -30.43 8.72
N ASP A 249 12.41 -29.24 8.58
CA ASP A 249 12.97 -28.18 7.75
C ASP A 249 14.18 -27.52 8.43
N THR A 250 15.10 -27.05 7.60
CA THR A 250 16.34 -26.38 8.02
C THR A 250 16.62 -25.18 7.12
N PRO A 251 17.53 -24.28 7.51
CA PRO A 251 18.02 -23.21 6.64
C PRO A 251 18.54 -23.69 5.28
N ARG A 252 18.94 -24.96 5.18
CA ARG A 252 19.40 -25.55 3.92
C ARG A 252 18.27 -26.08 3.04
N THR A 253 17.22 -26.65 3.64
CA THR A 253 16.09 -27.21 2.88
C THR A 253 15.11 -26.12 2.43
N VAL A 254 14.97 -25.04 3.22
CA VAL A 254 14.12 -23.88 2.93
C VAL A 254 14.92 -22.57 3.05
N PRO A 255 15.85 -22.27 2.12
CA PRO A 255 16.77 -21.14 2.23
C PRO A 255 16.11 -19.75 2.11
N GLY A 256 14.81 -19.68 1.82
CA GLY A 256 14.06 -18.44 1.71
C GLY A 256 13.17 -18.13 2.91
N ALA A 257 13.17 -18.93 3.98
CA ALA A 257 12.42 -18.60 5.19
C ALA A 257 13.23 -17.67 6.10
N CYS A 258 12.55 -16.90 6.96
CA CYS A 258 13.20 -15.99 7.90
C CYS A 258 13.76 -16.76 9.12
N TRP A 259 14.87 -17.48 8.93
CA TRP A 259 15.51 -18.28 9.96
C TRP A 259 16.26 -17.45 11.02
N HIS A 260 16.14 -17.86 12.28
CA HIS A 260 16.91 -17.37 13.43
C HIS A 260 17.11 -18.49 14.45
N ALA A 261 18.20 -18.42 15.22
CA ALA A 261 18.43 -19.27 16.38
C ALA A 261 18.84 -18.38 17.56
N TYR A 262 18.12 -18.50 18.68
CA TYR A 262 18.42 -17.72 19.87
C TYR A 262 19.61 -18.30 20.62
N GLU A 263 20.57 -17.45 20.98
CA GLU A 263 21.75 -17.88 21.75
C GLU A 263 21.49 -17.96 23.26
N GLN A 264 20.43 -17.30 23.74
CA GLN A 264 20.10 -17.19 25.17
C GLN A 264 18.61 -17.39 25.41
N ALA A 265 18.28 -17.87 26.62
CA ALA A 265 16.90 -17.96 27.06
C ALA A 265 16.34 -16.58 27.40
N SER A 266 15.03 -16.42 27.27
CA SER A 266 14.36 -15.14 27.53
C SER A 266 14.22 -14.79 29.02
N GLN A 267 14.63 -15.67 29.95
CA GLN A 267 14.52 -15.48 31.42
C GLN A 267 15.27 -14.25 31.98
N THR A 268 16.16 -13.65 31.19
CA THR A 268 16.89 -12.43 31.58
C THR A 268 16.30 -11.17 30.95
N GLN A 269 15.32 -11.31 30.07
CA GLN A 269 14.62 -10.22 29.44
C GLN A 269 13.48 -9.71 30.35
N PRO A 270 13.04 -8.46 30.16
CA PRO A 270 11.78 -8.00 30.76
C PRO A 270 10.63 -8.97 30.45
N ASP A 271 9.81 -9.27 31.46
CA ASP A 271 8.65 -10.16 31.34
C ASP A 271 8.98 -11.59 30.84
N ASP A 272 10.23 -12.02 31.00
CA ASP A 272 10.72 -13.33 30.56
C ASP A 272 10.50 -13.61 29.05
N THR A 273 10.44 -12.56 28.21
CA THR A 273 10.20 -12.67 26.75
C THR A 273 11.08 -11.71 25.96
N TYR A 274 11.45 -12.09 24.73
CA TYR A 274 12.00 -11.15 23.76
C TYR A 274 10.87 -10.34 23.13
N GLN A 275 11.04 -9.02 23.04
CA GLN A 275 10.15 -8.12 22.30
C GLN A 275 10.61 -8.08 20.84
N GLY A 276 10.06 -8.98 20.03
CA GLY A 276 10.34 -9.04 18.61
C GLY A 276 9.54 -8.00 17.81
N GLU A 277 10.07 -7.63 16.65
CA GLU A 277 9.36 -6.79 15.68
C GLU A 277 9.32 -7.46 14.31
N ILE A 278 8.17 -7.35 13.64
CA ILE A 278 7.98 -7.76 12.25
C ILE A 278 7.65 -6.55 11.40
N HIS A 279 8.22 -6.49 10.21
CA HIS A 279 7.99 -5.42 9.26
C HIS A 279 7.69 -6.01 7.89
N ALA A 280 6.58 -5.60 7.29
CA ALA A 280 6.11 -6.09 6.01
C ALA A 280 6.13 -4.97 4.96
N GLN A 281 6.88 -5.19 3.87
CA GLN A 281 6.91 -4.30 2.71
C GLN A 281 5.78 -4.64 1.75
N TRP A 282 4.75 -3.79 1.72
CA TRP A 282 3.62 -3.92 0.81
C TRP A 282 3.90 -3.24 -0.53
N GLN A 283 3.48 -3.89 -1.62
CA GLN A 283 3.39 -3.32 -2.97
C GLN A 283 1.93 -3.34 -3.39
N ILE A 284 1.40 -2.15 -3.69
CA ILE A 284 0.06 -1.98 -4.23
C ILE A 284 0.17 -1.76 -5.73
N ASP A 285 -0.51 -2.61 -6.49
CA ASP A 285 -0.68 -2.46 -7.93
C ASP A 285 -2.13 -2.09 -8.25
N ALA A 286 -2.33 -1.31 -9.30
CA ALA A 286 -3.65 -1.02 -9.84
C ALA A 286 -3.75 -1.59 -11.26
N ARG A 287 -4.86 -2.24 -11.57
CA ARG A 287 -5.20 -2.63 -12.93
C ARG A 287 -6.00 -1.52 -13.57
N ILE A 288 -5.49 -0.93 -14.64
CA ILE A 288 -6.15 0.17 -15.34
C ILE A 288 -5.99 -0.06 -16.83
N GLN A 289 -7.09 0.03 -17.58
CA GLN A 289 -7.10 -0.29 -19.02
C GLN A 289 -6.58 -1.71 -19.33
N GLY A 290 -6.80 -2.65 -18.41
CA GLY A 290 -6.45 -4.07 -18.56
C GLY A 290 -5.05 -4.44 -18.07
N GLU A 291 -4.17 -3.48 -17.81
CA GLU A 291 -2.78 -3.71 -17.39
C GLU A 291 -2.55 -3.41 -15.91
N TRP A 292 -1.75 -4.24 -15.24
CA TRP A 292 -1.29 -4.01 -13.88
C TRP A 292 -0.09 -3.08 -13.87
N GLN A 293 -0.16 -2.02 -13.08
CA GLN A 293 0.95 -1.09 -12.87
C GLN A 293 1.19 -0.85 -11.38
N PRO A 294 2.46 -0.65 -10.97
CA PRO A 294 2.78 -0.22 -9.62
C PRO A 294 2.06 1.08 -9.28
N PHE A 295 1.31 1.08 -8.18
CA PHE A 295 0.58 2.24 -7.70
C PHE A 295 1.31 2.90 -6.53
N HIS A 296 1.66 2.11 -5.52
CA HIS A 296 2.23 2.60 -4.27
C HIS A 296 2.96 1.48 -3.51
N SER A 297 3.80 1.84 -2.54
CA SER A 297 4.52 0.90 -1.68
C SER A 297 4.79 1.54 -0.32
N PHE A 298 4.50 0.81 0.75
CA PHE A 298 4.66 1.25 2.13
C PHE A 298 5.07 0.07 3.02
N VAL A 299 5.47 0.37 4.26
CA VAL A 299 5.82 -0.64 5.25
C VAL A 299 4.81 -0.61 6.39
N LYS A 300 4.31 -1.78 6.79
CA LYS A 300 3.60 -1.94 8.07
C LYS A 300 4.49 -2.67 9.06
N SER A 301 4.35 -2.33 10.33
CA SER A 301 5.09 -2.98 11.42
C SER A 301 4.12 -3.62 12.40
N GLY A 302 4.59 -4.65 13.08
CA GLY A 302 3.89 -5.32 14.17
C GLY A 302 4.89 -5.76 15.22
N GLU A 303 4.40 -6.00 16.43
CA GLU A 303 5.19 -6.50 17.55
C GLU A 303 4.82 -7.96 17.85
N GLY A 304 5.78 -8.72 18.37
CA GLY A 304 5.59 -10.10 18.80
C GLY A 304 6.35 -10.39 20.08
N LEU A 305 5.78 -11.22 20.95
CA LEU A 305 6.46 -11.65 22.19
C LEU A 305 6.95 -13.08 22.03
N MET A 306 8.26 -13.28 22.15
CA MET A 306 8.88 -14.58 21.95
C MET A 306 9.45 -15.11 23.28
N GLN A 307 8.83 -16.18 23.79
CA GLN A 307 9.39 -16.93 24.91
C GLN A 307 10.40 -17.95 24.39
N VAL A 308 11.60 -17.96 24.97
CA VAL A 308 12.69 -18.86 24.58
C VAL A 308 13.16 -19.64 25.79
N ASN A 309 13.11 -20.96 25.70
CA ASN A 309 13.47 -21.85 26.80
C ASN A 309 14.88 -22.43 26.62
N GLU A 310 15.51 -22.80 27.73
CA GLU A 310 16.77 -23.56 27.73
C GLU A 310 16.57 -24.89 28.44
N VAL A 311 17.07 -25.98 27.86
CA VAL A 311 17.13 -27.26 28.56
C VAL A 311 18.38 -27.29 29.43
N GLN A 312 18.21 -27.08 30.73
CA GLN A 312 19.28 -27.32 31.70
C GLN A 312 19.27 -28.81 32.08
N ALA A 313 20.12 -29.60 31.43
CA ALA A 313 20.38 -30.96 31.88
C ALA A 313 21.16 -30.90 33.21
N LEU A 314 20.50 -31.23 34.32
CA LEU A 314 21.15 -31.48 35.60
C LEU A 314 22.07 -32.69 35.46
N VAL A 315 23.37 -32.44 35.27
CA VAL A 315 24.39 -33.48 35.39
C VAL A 315 24.54 -33.79 36.89
N ARG A 316 24.01 -34.93 37.34
CA ARG A 316 24.32 -35.43 38.68
C ARG A 316 25.81 -35.82 38.71
N PRO A 317 26.61 -35.34 39.68
CA PRO A 317 27.99 -35.75 39.86
C PRO A 317 28.12 -37.23 40.26
#